data_AF-A0A8B6F1K4-F1
#
_entry.id   AF-A0A8B6F1K4-F1
#
_cell.length_a   1.000
_cell.length_b   1.000
_cell.length_c   1.000
_cell.angle_alpha   90.00
_cell.angle_beta   90.00
_cell.angle_gamma   90.00
#
_symmetry.space_group_name_H-M   'P 1'
#
loop_
_entity.id
_entity.type
_entity.pdbx_description
1 polymer ?
#
loop_
_entity_poly.entity_id
_entity_poly.type
_entity_poly.pdbx_seq_one_letter_code
_entity_poly.pdbx_strand_id
1 'polypeptide(L)'
;MGGQPHHLHNNILPENSTIQKRIEKTMEQINLMKIQKKNGAIELRTNFGRKITAQVCMPMTEPIGPAKYYQHSSRPATYPFPDCDKQYPSQMLSYKIYNLPFFLELCEKKYSKIEWKKRTKSAINGHWTNKLRLECEEKSTLQNLTISNLSIGVTHPVWATVSSSVSDIRKAITKSRMLTGTYLLQAHRHRFNQAEVTRFVNCRLRTKTYVHVITTCPLYMNIRIALYTPIKNFIVSIISESTWATHFSNREAICTLIVDCQSSQI
;
A
#
# COMPACT_ATOMS: atom_id res chain seq x y z
N MET A 1 -19.08 23.64 -53.98
CA MET A 1 -19.24 23.43 -52.52
C MET A 1 -17.87 23.53 -51.89
N GLY A 2 -17.53 24.72 -51.36
CA GLY A 2 -16.21 25.01 -50.78
C GLY A 2 -16.19 24.63 -49.30
N GLY A 3 -15.36 23.65 -48.94
CA GLY A 3 -15.10 23.30 -47.55
C GLY A 3 -14.10 24.30 -46.94
N GLN A 4 -14.49 24.95 -45.85
CA GLN A 4 -13.59 25.81 -45.09
C GLN A 4 -12.56 24.97 -44.32
N PRO A 5 -11.28 25.38 -44.28
CA PRO A 5 -10.26 24.71 -43.49
C PRO A 5 -10.47 24.99 -41.99
N HIS A 6 -10.60 23.92 -41.21
CA HIS A 6 -10.60 24.00 -39.75
C HIS A 6 -9.21 24.42 -39.26
N HIS A 7 -9.12 25.65 -38.77
CA HIS A 7 -7.97 26.13 -38.02
C HIS A 7 -7.85 25.35 -36.70
N LEU A 8 -6.82 24.49 -36.62
CA LEU A 8 -6.39 23.88 -35.37
C LEU A 8 -5.79 25.00 -34.49
N HIS A 9 -6.51 25.37 -33.43
CA HIS A 9 -6.00 26.24 -32.38
C HIS A 9 -4.77 25.57 -31.72
N ASN A 10 -3.60 26.17 -31.93
CA ASN A 10 -2.40 25.88 -31.15
C ASN A 10 -2.68 26.32 -29.71
N ASN A 11 -3.04 25.36 -28.86
CA ASN A 11 -3.04 25.54 -27.41
C ASN A 11 -1.59 25.69 -26.96
N ILE A 12 -1.17 26.94 -26.81
CA ILE A 12 0.04 27.31 -26.07
C ILE A 12 -0.20 26.86 -24.63
N LEU A 13 0.36 25.71 -24.27
CA LEU A 13 0.37 25.23 -22.90
C LEU A 13 1.16 26.24 -22.06
N PRO A 14 0.66 26.62 -20.87
CA PRO A 14 1.36 27.55 -19.99
C PRO A 14 2.74 26.99 -19.67
N GLU A 15 3.77 27.83 -19.80
CA GLU A 15 5.15 27.54 -19.45
C GLU A 15 5.22 26.97 -18.04
N ASN A 16 5.35 25.65 -17.96
CA ASN A 16 5.45 24.92 -16.70
C ASN A 16 6.87 25.10 -16.15
N SER A 17 7.15 26.25 -15.54
CA SER A 17 8.42 26.61 -14.92
C SER A 17 8.93 25.55 -13.92
N THR A 18 8.01 24.80 -13.30
CA THR A 18 8.33 23.69 -12.38
C THR A 18 8.90 22.46 -13.09
N ILE A 19 8.45 22.17 -14.32
CA ILE A 19 8.96 21.02 -15.10
C ILE A 19 10.35 21.38 -15.63
N GLN A 20 10.52 22.58 -16.16
CA GLN A 20 11.81 23.04 -16.70
C GLN A 20 12.92 23.06 -15.64
N LYS A 21 12.62 23.57 -14.43
CA LYS A 21 13.55 23.51 -13.29
C LYS A 21 13.92 22.08 -12.87
N ARG A 22 12.99 21.11 -13.00
CA ARG A 22 13.28 19.70 -12.72
C ARG A 22 14.18 19.08 -13.80
N ILE A 23 14.03 19.50 -15.06
CA ILE A 23 14.87 19.06 -16.17
C ILE A 23 16.30 19.56 -15.98
N GLU A 24 16.48 20.85 -15.70
CA GLU A 24 17.80 21.47 -15.48
C GLU A 24 18.55 20.80 -14.32
N LYS A 25 17.87 20.57 -13.19
CA LYS A 25 18.45 19.87 -12.04
C LYS A 25 18.85 18.42 -12.35
N THR A 26 18.07 17.74 -13.20
CA THR A 26 18.39 16.36 -13.62
C THR A 26 19.62 16.33 -14.53
N MET A 27 19.77 17.31 -15.42
CA MET A 27 20.94 17.44 -16.30
C MET A 27 22.24 17.72 -15.54
N GLU A 28 22.19 18.56 -14.51
CA GLU A 28 23.35 18.86 -13.67
C GLU A 28 23.84 17.61 -12.90
N GLN A 29 22.92 16.79 -12.40
CA GLN A 29 23.25 15.52 -11.73
C GLN A 29 23.80 14.48 -12.70
N ILE A 30 23.27 14.42 -13.93
CA ILE A 30 23.79 13.56 -14.99
C ILE A 30 25.25 13.92 -15.31
N ASN A 31 25.59 15.20 -15.37
CA ASN A 31 26.97 15.66 -15.57
C ASN A 31 27.93 15.30 -14.41
N LEU A 32 27.39 15.09 -13.20
CA LEU A 32 28.16 14.69 -12.01
C LEU A 32 28.42 13.18 -11.94
N MET A 33 27.69 12.36 -12.70
CA MET A 33 27.90 10.91 -12.73
C MET A 33 29.17 10.57 -13.53
N LYS A 34 30.28 10.31 -12.82
CA LYS A 34 31.55 9.85 -13.42
C LYS A 34 31.42 8.40 -13.90
N ILE A 35 31.46 8.21 -15.22
CA ILE A 35 31.49 6.87 -15.83
C ILE A 35 32.96 6.41 -15.90
N GLN A 36 33.31 5.39 -15.10
CA GLN A 36 34.59 4.72 -15.23
C GLN A 36 34.44 3.49 -16.14
N LYS A 37 35.04 3.53 -17.33
CA LYS A 37 35.21 2.33 -18.18
C LYS A 37 36.39 1.52 -17.65
N LYS A 38 36.13 0.29 -17.21
CA LYS A 38 37.18 -0.70 -16.91
C LYS A 38 36.87 -1.98 -17.70
N ASN A 39 37.79 -2.36 -18.58
CA ASN A 39 37.85 -3.68 -19.25
C ASN A 39 36.57 -4.11 -20.02
N GLY A 40 35.97 -3.22 -20.81
CA GLY A 40 34.91 -3.61 -21.76
C GLY A 40 33.54 -3.94 -21.15
N ALA A 41 33.38 -3.84 -19.84
CA ALA A 41 32.07 -3.90 -19.17
C ALA A 41 31.68 -2.51 -18.67
N ILE A 42 30.43 -2.11 -18.91
CA ILE A 42 29.85 -0.89 -18.33
C ILE A 42 29.33 -1.26 -16.94
N GLU A 43 30.15 -1.02 -15.91
CA GLU A 43 29.69 -1.10 -14.52
C GLU A 43 29.07 0.25 -14.11
N LEU A 44 27.75 0.27 -13.90
CA LEU A 44 27.07 1.39 -13.24
C LEU A 44 27.24 1.22 -11.73
N ARG A 45 28.16 1.99 -11.13
CA ARG A 45 28.26 2.10 -9.67
C ARG A 45 27.40 3.26 -9.20
N THR A 46 26.43 2.97 -8.34
CA THR A 46 25.74 4.01 -7.58
C THR A 46 26.68 4.60 -6.53
N ASN A 47 26.44 5.85 -6.10
CA ASN A 47 27.23 6.54 -5.07
C ASN A 47 27.29 5.81 -3.71
N PHE A 48 26.54 4.72 -3.54
CA PHE A 48 26.47 3.92 -2.32
C PHE A 48 27.16 2.54 -2.43
N GLY A 49 27.89 2.27 -3.51
CA GLY A 49 28.71 1.06 -3.63
C GLY A 49 27.94 -0.27 -3.75
N ARG A 50 26.63 -0.25 -4.01
CA ARG A 50 25.84 -1.48 -4.19
C ARG A 50 25.96 -2.03 -5.61
N LYS A 51 26.34 -3.31 -5.69
CA LYS A 51 26.33 -4.12 -6.91
C LYS A 51 24.97 -4.81 -7.03
N ILE A 52 24.25 -4.62 -8.14
CA ILE A 52 22.94 -5.25 -8.36
C ILE A 52 23.16 -6.51 -9.20
N THR A 53 22.70 -7.67 -8.70
CA THR A 53 22.63 -8.93 -9.44
C THR A 53 21.28 -9.57 -9.12
N ALA A 54 20.49 -9.88 -10.15
CA ALA A 54 19.13 -10.38 -9.97
C ALA A 54 19.11 -11.91 -10.13
N GLN A 55 18.53 -12.61 -9.16
CA GLN A 55 18.25 -14.04 -9.22
C GLN A 55 16.81 -14.30 -8.74
N VAL A 56 16.10 -15.16 -9.46
CA VAL A 56 14.66 -15.45 -9.29
C VAL A 56 14.47 -16.73 -8.48
N CYS A 57 13.51 -16.77 -7.55
CA CYS A 57 13.11 -17.97 -6.80
C CYS A 57 11.58 -18.20 -6.89
N MET A 58 11.18 -19.47 -7.01
CA MET A 58 9.79 -19.98 -7.08
C MET A 58 9.31 -20.55 -5.73
N PRO A 59 7.98 -20.76 -5.51
CA PRO A 59 7.43 -21.30 -4.26
C PRO A 59 7.14 -22.82 -4.32
N MET A 60 7.10 -23.47 -3.14
CA MET A 60 6.66 -24.86 -2.95
C MET A 60 5.35 -24.96 -2.17
N THR A 61 4.57 -26.00 -2.48
CA THR A 61 3.34 -26.47 -1.82
C THR A 61 3.51 -27.94 -1.40
N GLU A 62 2.97 -28.35 -0.26
CA GLU A 62 2.82 -29.77 0.14
C GLU A 62 1.38 -30.08 0.61
N PRO A 63 0.85 -31.31 0.38
CA PRO A 63 -0.45 -31.75 0.88
C PRO A 63 -0.36 -32.76 2.04
N ILE A 64 -1.40 -32.80 2.90
CA ILE A 64 -1.55 -33.75 4.02
C ILE A 64 -2.57 -34.85 3.64
N GLY A 65 -2.22 -36.11 3.92
CA GLY A 65 -2.94 -37.33 3.52
C GLY A 65 -4.09 -37.81 4.44
N PRO A 66 -4.74 -38.95 4.12
CA PRO A 66 -6.05 -39.33 4.69
C PRO A 66 -5.98 -40.30 5.88
N ALA A 67 -6.93 -40.15 6.82
CA ALA A 67 -7.11 -41.03 7.99
C ALA A 67 -8.19 -42.10 7.77
N LYS A 68 -7.99 -43.28 8.37
CA LYS A 68 -8.79 -44.51 8.23
C LYS A 68 -10.03 -44.50 9.16
N TYR A 69 -11.15 -45.06 8.69
CA TYR A 69 -12.38 -45.30 9.46
C TYR A 69 -12.42 -46.75 9.98
N TYR A 70 -12.91 -46.94 11.21
CA TYR A 70 -13.39 -48.22 11.74
C TYR A 70 -14.93 -48.20 11.83
N GLN A 71 -15.57 -49.29 11.38
CA GLN A 71 -17.01 -49.56 11.56
C GLN A 71 -17.20 -50.69 12.57
N HIS A 72 -18.15 -50.54 13.51
CA HIS A 72 -18.96 -51.58 14.16
C HIS A 72 -20.02 -50.86 15.04
N SER A 73 -21.28 -50.75 14.62
CA SER A 73 -22.46 -51.62 14.83
C SER A 73 -23.20 -51.45 16.18
N SER A 74 -24.47 -50.99 16.05
CA SER A 74 -25.66 -51.28 16.88
C SER A 74 -25.90 -50.50 18.20
N ARG A 75 -27.07 -49.84 18.28
CA ARG A 75 -27.52 -48.76 19.21
C ARG A 75 -27.91 -49.22 20.63
N PRO A 76 -27.86 -48.33 21.66
CA PRO A 76 -29.11 -47.76 22.17
C PRO A 76 -29.01 -46.25 22.50
N ALA A 77 -30.16 -45.61 22.74
CA ALA A 77 -30.33 -44.16 22.89
C ALA A 77 -29.62 -43.54 24.11
N THR A 78 -28.33 -43.28 23.96
CA THR A 78 -27.62 -42.19 24.63
C THR A 78 -27.50 -41.07 23.61
N TYR A 79 -27.95 -39.84 23.91
CA TYR A 79 -27.43 -38.69 23.18
C TYR A 79 -25.93 -38.69 23.43
N PRO A 80 -25.07 -39.00 22.44
CA PRO A 80 -23.64 -38.83 22.64
C PRO A 80 -23.47 -37.36 22.97
N PHE A 81 -22.87 -37.05 24.12
CA PHE A 81 -22.25 -35.74 24.28
C PHE A 81 -21.38 -35.57 23.03
N PRO A 82 -21.69 -34.61 22.13
CA PRO A 82 -20.85 -34.40 20.97
C PRO A 82 -19.45 -34.15 21.51
N ASP A 83 -18.45 -34.86 20.95
CA ASP A 83 -17.02 -34.67 21.24
C ASP A 83 -16.77 -33.17 21.47
N CYS A 84 -16.66 -32.76 22.74
CA CYS A 84 -16.63 -31.34 23.11
C CYS A 84 -15.43 -30.63 22.48
N ASP A 85 -14.41 -31.41 22.12
CA ASP A 85 -13.17 -30.96 21.48
C ASP A 85 -13.33 -30.53 20.02
N LYS A 86 -14.37 -30.99 19.31
CA LYS A 86 -14.54 -30.68 17.87
C LYS A 86 -15.49 -29.52 17.59
N GLN A 87 -16.32 -29.11 18.55
CA GLN A 87 -17.40 -28.15 18.30
C GLN A 87 -17.13 -26.72 18.80
N TYR A 88 -16.07 -26.50 19.59
CA TYR A 88 -15.75 -25.17 20.14
C TYR A 88 -14.30 -24.67 19.95
N PRO A 89 -13.62 -24.89 18.79
CA PRO A 89 -12.30 -24.30 18.57
C PRO A 89 -12.33 -22.75 18.67
N SER A 90 -13.47 -22.12 18.38
CA SER A 90 -13.66 -20.67 18.52
C SER A 90 -13.68 -20.18 19.98
N GLN A 91 -14.09 -21.00 20.94
CA GLN A 91 -14.13 -20.61 22.35
C GLN A 91 -12.74 -20.69 23.00
N MET A 92 -11.91 -21.66 22.60
CA MET A 92 -10.52 -21.78 23.09
C MET A 92 -9.63 -20.58 22.72
N LEU A 93 -9.83 -20.01 21.53
CA LEU A 93 -9.07 -18.83 21.08
C LEU A 93 -9.33 -17.59 21.95
N SER A 94 -10.51 -17.48 22.57
CA SER A 94 -10.89 -16.29 23.34
C SER A 94 -10.08 -16.13 24.64
N TYR A 95 -9.77 -17.22 25.36
CA TYR A 95 -9.09 -17.12 26.66
C TYR A 95 -7.67 -16.56 26.55
N LYS A 96 -6.92 -17.00 25.54
CA LYS A 96 -5.55 -16.53 25.28
C LYS A 96 -5.53 -15.05 24.86
N ILE A 97 -6.46 -14.63 24.01
CA ILE A 97 -6.51 -13.25 23.51
C ILE A 97 -6.79 -12.26 24.64
N TYR A 98 -7.70 -12.61 25.55
CA TYR A 98 -8.15 -11.73 26.63
C TYR A 98 -7.41 -11.94 27.96
N ASN A 99 -6.40 -12.81 28.02
CA ASN A 99 -5.72 -13.20 29.26
C ASN A 99 -6.71 -13.63 30.37
N LEU A 100 -7.73 -14.41 30.00
CA LEU A 100 -8.67 -14.97 30.96
C LEU A 100 -8.11 -16.26 31.58
N PRO A 101 -8.46 -16.56 32.85
CA PRO A 101 -8.06 -17.81 33.51
C PRO A 101 -8.44 -19.01 32.66
N PHE A 102 -7.57 -20.03 32.64
CA PHE A 102 -7.89 -21.28 31.98
C PHE A 102 -9.07 -21.97 32.69
N PHE A 103 -9.80 -22.81 31.97
CA PHE A 103 -11.00 -23.46 32.52
C PHE A 103 -10.72 -24.24 33.82
N LEU A 104 -9.57 -24.92 33.93
CA LEU A 104 -9.19 -25.64 35.15
C LEU A 104 -9.05 -24.70 36.37
N GLU A 105 -8.46 -23.51 36.19
CA GLU A 105 -8.35 -22.50 37.26
C GLU A 105 -9.74 -21.98 37.69
N LEU A 106 -10.71 -21.95 36.77
CA LEU A 106 -12.09 -21.58 37.07
C LEU A 106 -12.82 -22.67 37.88
N CYS A 107 -12.47 -23.93 37.67
CA CYS A 107 -13.02 -25.04 38.45
C CYS A 107 -12.47 -25.06 39.88
N GLU A 108 -11.18 -24.75 40.04
CA GLU A 108 -10.53 -24.69 41.36
C GLU A 108 -11.03 -23.51 42.20
N LYS A 109 -11.28 -22.36 41.56
CA LYS A 109 -11.72 -21.14 42.25
C LYS A 109 -13.19 -20.84 41.99
N LYS A 110 -14.01 -20.92 43.04
CA LYS A 110 -15.44 -20.59 42.97
C LYS A 110 -15.63 -19.07 42.78
N TYR A 111 -15.89 -18.64 41.54
CA TYR A 111 -16.31 -17.28 41.23
C TYR A 111 -17.84 -17.17 41.28
N SER A 112 -18.37 -16.09 41.86
CA SER A 112 -19.77 -15.76 41.65
C SER A 112 -20.01 -15.37 40.18
N LYS A 113 -21.25 -15.57 39.70
CA LYS A 113 -21.66 -15.17 38.33
C LYS A 113 -21.39 -13.68 38.06
N ILE A 114 -21.54 -12.82 39.07
CA ILE A 114 -21.35 -11.38 38.97
C ILE A 114 -19.86 -11.04 38.85
N GLU A 115 -19.01 -11.61 39.70
CA GLU A 115 -17.56 -11.40 39.64
C GLU A 115 -16.98 -11.90 38.32
N TRP A 116 -17.41 -13.08 37.86
CA TRP A 116 -16.96 -13.61 36.58
C TRP A 116 -17.32 -12.69 35.42
N LYS A 117 -18.58 -12.24 35.35
CA LYS A 117 -19.01 -11.26 34.34
C LYS A 117 -18.19 -9.96 34.40
N LYS A 118 -17.94 -9.42 35.61
CA LYS A 118 -17.15 -8.21 35.81
C LYS A 118 -15.72 -8.41 35.30
N ARG A 119 -15.08 -9.52 35.65
CA ARG A 119 -13.72 -9.85 35.23
C ARG A 119 -13.63 -10.04 33.72
N THR A 120 -14.53 -10.82 33.14
CA THR A 120 -14.58 -11.06 31.69
C THR A 120 -14.80 -9.77 30.91
N LYS A 121 -15.75 -8.93 31.34
CA LYS A 121 -15.99 -7.62 30.73
C LYS A 121 -14.76 -6.71 30.84
N SER A 122 -14.10 -6.68 32.00
CA SER A 122 -12.88 -5.89 32.21
C SER A 122 -11.74 -6.34 31.31
N ALA A 123 -11.52 -7.65 31.18
CA ALA A 123 -10.47 -8.22 30.35
C ALA A 123 -10.70 -7.94 28.86
N ILE A 124 -11.92 -8.15 28.37
CA ILE A 124 -12.30 -7.85 26.99
C ILE A 124 -12.15 -6.36 26.69
N ASN A 125 -12.69 -5.49 27.55
CA ASN A 125 -12.58 -4.04 27.35
C ASN A 125 -11.12 -3.58 27.41
N GLY A 126 -10.32 -4.10 28.35
CA GLY A 126 -8.91 -3.78 28.46
C GLY A 126 -8.12 -4.17 27.22
N HIS A 127 -8.36 -5.38 26.69
CA HIS A 127 -7.74 -5.83 25.44
C HIS A 127 -8.08 -4.90 24.28
N TRP A 128 -9.36 -4.62 24.03
CA TRP A 128 -9.78 -3.80 22.90
C TRP A 128 -9.38 -2.33 23.04
N THR A 129 -9.40 -1.78 24.25
CA THR A 129 -8.85 -0.45 24.54
C THR A 129 -7.37 -0.40 24.19
N ASN A 130 -6.57 -1.38 24.65
CA ASN A 130 -5.14 -1.41 24.38
C ASN A 130 -4.85 -1.58 22.88
N LYS A 131 -5.55 -2.49 22.22
CA LYS A 131 -5.42 -2.71 20.78
C LYS A 131 -5.75 -1.43 19.98
N LEU A 132 -6.88 -0.79 20.28
CA LEU A 132 -7.27 0.47 19.62
C LEU A 132 -6.24 1.58 19.84
N ARG A 133 -5.68 1.67 21.04
CA ARG A 133 -4.62 2.62 21.36
C ARG A 133 -3.37 2.40 20.51
N LEU A 134 -2.87 1.17 20.45
CA LEU A 134 -1.70 0.82 19.64
C LEU A 134 -1.93 1.14 18.15
N GLU A 135 -3.10 0.77 17.61
CA GLU A 135 -3.48 1.10 16.23
C GLU A 135 -3.59 2.61 15.98
N CYS A 136 -3.90 3.41 17.01
CA CYS A 136 -3.91 4.86 16.91
C CYS A 136 -2.49 5.45 16.93
N GLU A 137 -1.60 4.92 17.77
CA GLU A 137 -0.21 5.35 17.91
C GLU A 137 0.59 5.09 16.61
N GLU A 138 0.28 4.02 15.88
CA GLU A 138 0.90 3.73 14.58
C GLU A 138 0.51 4.74 13.46
N LYS A 139 -0.57 5.49 13.63
CA LYS A 139 -1.09 6.40 12.60
C LYS A 139 -0.60 7.82 12.84
N SER A 140 0.34 8.27 12.03
CA SER A 140 0.86 9.65 12.06
C SER A 140 -0.22 10.74 11.96
N THR A 141 -1.35 10.45 11.29
CA THR A 141 -2.49 11.37 11.19
C THR A 141 -3.21 11.62 12.51
N LEU A 142 -3.01 10.78 13.53
CA LEU A 142 -3.63 10.87 14.84
C LEU A 142 -2.71 11.47 15.90
N GLN A 143 -1.47 11.85 15.57
CA GLN A 143 -0.48 12.35 16.53
C GLN A 143 -0.95 13.59 17.32
N ASN A 144 -1.89 14.36 16.76
CA ASN A 144 -2.44 15.57 17.39
C ASN A 144 -3.71 15.31 18.22
N LEU A 145 -4.18 14.07 18.31
CA LEU A 145 -5.34 13.70 19.11
C LEU A 145 -4.90 13.07 20.43
N THR A 146 -5.60 13.41 21.52
CA THR A 146 -5.32 12.85 22.84
C THR A 146 -5.80 11.40 22.91
N ILE A 147 -4.89 10.45 22.69
CA ILE A 147 -5.17 9.01 22.69
C ILE A 147 -5.30 8.45 24.13
N SER A 148 -4.72 9.12 25.13
CA SER A 148 -4.68 8.65 26.52
C SER A 148 -6.05 8.37 27.14
N ASN A 149 -7.10 9.01 26.64
CA ASN A 149 -8.44 8.96 27.21
C ASN A 149 -9.39 8.00 26.46
N LEU A 150 -8.86 7.15 25.57
CA LEU A 150 -9.65 6.14 24.87
C LEU A 150 -10.00 4.97 25.80
N SER A 151 -11.30 4.77 26.02
CA SER A 151 -11.81 3.61 26.76
C SER A 151 -13.07 3.07 26.10
N ILE A 152 -13.18 1.75 26.00
CA ILE A 152 -14.37 1.09 25.44
C ILE A 152 -15.57 1.32 26.36
N GLY A 153 -16.69 1.76 25.77
CA GLY A 153 -17.93 2.04 26.49
C GLY A 153 -17.98 3.41 27.17
N VAL A 154 -16.94 4.23 27.04
CA VAL A 154 -16.92 5.62 27.52
C VAL A 154 -16.87 6.56 26.33
N THR A 155 -17.66 7.63 26.37
CA THR A 155 -17.66 8.65 25.32
C THR A 155 -16.32 9.40 25.31
N HIS A 156 -15.69 9.48 24.14
CA HIS A 156 -14.40 10.16 24.00
C HIS A 156 -14.51 11.68 24.29
N PRO A 157 -13.51 12.33 24.92
CA PRO A 157 -13.54 13.76 25.25
C PRO A 157 -13.76 14.69 24.07
N VAL A 158 -13.50 14.21 22.84
CA VAL A 158 -13.79 14.95 21.60
C VAL A 158 -15.24 15.37 21.49
N TRP A 159 -16.18 14.71 22.18
CA TRP A 159 -17.59 15.07 22.20
C TRP A 159 -17.94 16.05 23.32
N ALA A 160 -17.18 16.09 24.40
CA ALA A 160 -17.42 16.97 25.54
C ALA A 160 -17.09 18.44 25.19
N THR A 161 -16.15 18.68 24.27
CA THR A 161 -15.69 20.02 23.89
C THR A 161 -16.44 20.60 22.69
N VAL A 162 -17.51 19.97 22.22
CA VAL A 162 -18.17 20.34 20.95
C VAL A 162 -19.25 21.37 21.21
N SER A 163 -19.17 22.50 20.49
CA SER A 163 -20.25 23.48 20.47
C SER A 163 -21.45 22.97 19.66
N SER A 164 -22.62 23.57 19.83
CA SER A 164 -23.82 23.26 19.03
C SER A 164 -23.70 23.65 17.54
N SER A 165 -22.55 24.17 17.10
CA SER A 165 -22.30 24.50 15.69
C SER A 165 -22.22 23.24 14.84
N VAL A 166 -22.91 23.25 13.69
CA VAL A 166 -22.87 22.17 12.70
C VAL A 166 -21.44 21.86 12.24
N SER A 167 -20.58 22.88 12.14
CA SER A 167 -19.18 22.72 11.74
C SER A 167 -18.40 21.91 12.76
N ASP A 168 -18.58 22.18 14.06
CA ASP A 168 -17.85 21.52 15.13
C ASP A 168 -18.32 20.08 15.32
N ILE A 169 -19.63 19.84 15.19
CA ILE A 169 -20.20 18.49 15.17
C ILE A 169 -19.58 17.65 14.03
N ARG A 170 -19.48 18.21 12.82
CA ARG A 170 -18.84 17.50 11.68
C ARG A 170 -17.36 17.20 11.93
N LYS A 171 -16.62 18.13 12.54
CA LYS A 171 -15.22 17.91 12.93
C LYS A 171 -15.12 16.79 13.98
N ALA A 172 -15.98 16.78 14.99
CA ALA A 172 -16.00 15.75 16.04
C ALA A 172 -16.35 14.36 15.49
N ILE A 173 -17.33 14.27 14.58
CA ILE A 173 -17.66 13.04 13.85
C ILE A 173 -16.42 12.54 13.09
N THR A 174 -15.76 13.43 12.35
CA THR A 174 -14.57 13.07 11.56
C THR A 174 -13.44 12.56 12.45
N LYS A 175 -13.11 13.29 13.53
CA LYS A 175 -12.12 12.88 14.53
C LYS A 175 -12.46 11.51 15.14
N SER A 176 -13.72 11.31 15.53
CA SER A 176 -14.19 10.04 16.10
C SER A 176 -14.07 8.87 15.11
N ARG A 177 -14.41 9.10 13.84
CA ARG A 177 -14.23 8.10 12.78
C ARG A 177 -12.75 7.79 12.53
N MET A 178 -11.88 8.79 12.60
CA MET A 178 -10.44 8.59 12.43
C MET A 178 -9.86 7.75 13.58
N LEU A 179 -10.25 8.04 14.84
CA LEU A 179 -9.85 7.28 16.03
C LEU A 179 -10.32 5.81 15.96
N THR A 180 -11.56 5.59 15.54
CA THR A 180 -12.12 4.23 15.42
C THR A 180 -11.68 3.48 14.16
N GLY A 181 -10.88 4.10 13.29
CA GLY A 181 -10.49 3.52 12.00
C GLY A 181 -11.64 3.36 10.99
N THR A 182 -12.82 3.89 11.29
CA THR A 182 -14.00 3.84 10.40
C THR A 182 -14.01 4.98 9.38
N TYR A 183 -13.09 5.94 9.49
CA TYR A 183 -12.91 6.97 8.50
C TYR A 183 -12.22 6.42 7.26
N LEU A 184 -13.00 6.20 6.21
CA LEU A 184 -12.49 5.84 4.89
C LEU A 184 -11.71 7.03 4.30
N LEU A 185 -10.39 7.02 4.47
CA LEU A 185 -9.52 7.95 3.76
C LEU A 185 -9.70 7.76 2.25
N GLN A 186 -9.58 8.83 1.47
CA GLN A 186 -9.52 8.71 0.01
C GLN A 186 -8.38 7.79 -0.43
N ALA A 187 -7.30 7.74 0.35
CA ALA A 187 -6.23 6.78 0.19
C ALA A 187 -6.69 5.32 0.32
N HIS A 188 -7.83 4.99 0.95
CA HIS A 188 -8.40 3.65 0.95
C HIS A 188 -9.45 3.43 -0.15
N ARG A 189 -9.94 4.49 -0.81
CA ARG A 189 -10.91 4.35 -1.91
C ARG A 189 -10.38 3.48 -3.05
N HIS A 190 -9.07 3.43 -3.31
CA HIS A 190 -8.51 2.53 -4.33
C HIS A 190 -8.71 1.04 -4.02
N ARG A 191 -8.88 0.67 -2.73
CA ARG A 191 -9.13 -0.72 -2.30
C ARG A 191 -10.60 -1.10 -2.41
N PHE A 192 -11.51 -0.11 -2.39
CA PHE A 192 -12.95 -0.30 -2.47
C PHE A 192 -13.54 0.04 -3.85
N ASN A 193 -12.89 0.90 -4.63
CA ASN A 193 -13.12 1.01 -6.06
C ASN A 193 -12.34 -0.12 -6.74
N GLN A 194 -12.95 -1.30 -6.83
CA GLN A 194 -12.45 -2.42 -7.64
C GLN A 194 -12.45 -2.11 -9.15
N ALA A 195 -13.06 -0.99 -9.57
CA ALA A 195 -12.81 -0.45 -10.89
C ALA A 195 -11.33 -0.07 -10.97
N GLU A 196 -10.58 -0.76 -11.83
CA GLU A 196 -9.18 -0.45 -12.13
C GLU A 196 -9.07 1.06 -12.36
N VAL A 197 -8.56 1.79 -11.36
CA VAL A 197 -8.37 3.23 -11.47
C VAL A 197 -7.24 3.41 -12.45
N THR A 198 -7.58 3.44 -13.75
CA THR A 198 -6.66 3.84 -14.79
C THR A 198 -6.36 5.32 -14.56
N ARG A 199 -5.34 5.61 -13.73
CA ARG A 199 -4.93 6.95 -13.27
C ARG A 199 -4.58 7.94 -14.40
N PHE A 200 -4.76 7.56 -15.67
CA PHE A 200 -4.43 8.34 -16.84
C PHE A 200 -5.66 8.44 -17.75
N VAL A 201 -6.49 9.47 -17.55
CA VAL A 201 -7.79 9.61 -18.25
C VAL A 201 -7.63 9.84 -19.77
N ASN A 202 -6.44 10.21 -20.26
CA ASN A 202 -6.38 10.84 -21.59
C ASN A 202 -6.00 9.92 -22.76
N CYS A 203 -5.23 8.85 -22.58
CA CYS A 203 -4.93 7.96 -23.71
C CYS A 203 -5.98 6.84 -23.85
N ARG A 204 -6.86 6.94 -24.86
CA ARG A 204 -7.89 5.94 -25.17
C ARG A 204 -7.42 4.80 -26.09
N LEU A 205 -6.16 4.82 -26.52
CA LEU A 205 -5.70 4.01 -27.66
C LEU A 205 -5.06 2.66 -27.30
N ARG A 206 -4.77 2.34 -26.03
CA ARG A 206 -4.10 1.08 -25.63
C ARG A 206 -4.18 0.81 -24.11
N THR A 207 -3.79 -0.41 -23.71
CA THR A 207 -3.47 -0.75 -22.31
C THR A 207 -2.44 0.25 -21.79
N LYS A 208 -2.80 0.95 -20.71
CA LYS A 208 -2.04 2.08 -20.17
C LYS A 208 -0.86 1.59 -19.34
N THR A 209 0.11 0.96 -20.01
CA THR A 209 1.38 0.60 -19.38
C THR A 209 2.29 1.81 -19.28
N TYR A 210 3.16 1.86 -18.27
CA TYR A 210 4.21 2.89 -18.17
C TYR A 210 5.04 2.97 -19.46
N VAL A 211 5.30 1.80 -20.07
CA VAL A 211 6.00 1.70 -21.35
C VAL A 211 5.31 2.49 -22.44
N HIS A 212 3.98 2.42 -22.55
CA HIS A 212 3.24 3.18 -23.54
C HIS A 212 3.40 4.69 -23.34
N VAL A 213 3.23 5.19 -22.11
CA VAL A 213 3.34 6.63 -21.80
C VAL A 213 4.74 7.16 -22.13
N ILE A 214 5.77 6.43 -21.71
CA ILE A 214 7.18 6.81 -21.83
C ILE A 214 7.73 6.64 -23.25
N THR A 215 7.17 5.77 -24.09
CA THR A 215 7.77 5.51 -25.42
C THR A 215 6.89 5.89 -26.61
N THR A 216 5.56 5.73 -26.53
CA THR A 216 4.70 5.74 -27.74
C THR A 216 3.45 6.60 -27.66
N CYS A 217 3.00 7.02 -26.48
CA CYS A 217 1.73 7.74 -26.34
C CYS A 217 1.72 9.09 -27.08
N PRO A 218 0.89 9.31 -28.11
CA PRO A 218 0.94 10.55 -28.90
C PRO A 218 0.65 11.80 -28.07
N LEU A 219 -0.20 11.69 -27.04
CA LEU A 219 -0.57 12.80 -26.15
C LEU A 219 0.60 13.36 -25.34
N TYR A 220 1.62 12.56 -25.11
CA TYR A 220 2.81 12.96 -24.34
C TYR A 220 4.04 13.14 -25.24
N MET A 221 3.87 13.22 -26.57
CA MET A 221 4.99 13.33 -27.50
C MET A 221 5.91 14.52 -27.21
N ASN A 222 5.33 15.70 -26.97
CA ASN A 222 6.12 16.91 -26.72
C ASN A 222 6.91 16.82 -25.41
N ILE A 223 6.28 16.31 -24.34
CA ILE A 223 6.93 16.10 -23.04
C ILE A 223 8.04 15.05 -23.16
N ARG A 224 7.80 13.97 -23.90
CA ARG A 224 8.82 12.97 -24.17
C ARG A 224 10.00 13.55 -24.92
N ILE A 225 9.78 14.28 -26.01
CA ILE A 225 10.88 14.86 -26.80
C ILE A 225 11.71 15.79 -25.92
N ALA A 226 11.05 16.63 -25.11
CA ALA A 226 11.72 17.54 -24.19
C ALA A 226 12.58 16.82 -23.13
N LEU A 227 12.11 15.69 -22.59
CA LEU A 227 12.84 14.91 -21.58
C LEU A 227 13.87 13.94 -22.15
N TYR A 228 13.53 13.28 -23.25
CA TYR A 228 14.28 12.18 -23.85
C TYR A 228 15.47 12.68 -24.66
N THR A 229 15.34 13.80 -25.36
CA THR A 229 16.42 14.35 -26.20
C THR A 229 17.68 14.67 -25.38
N PRO A 230 17.57 15.36 -24.22
CA PRO A 230 18.65 15.49 -23.23
C PRO A 230 19.36 14.18 -22.88
N ILE A 231 18.60 13.18 -22.44
CA ILE A 231 19.12 11.90 -21.94
C ILE A 231 19.77 11.12 -23.08
N LYS A 232 19.13 11.09 -24.25
CA LYS A 232 19.68 10.48 -25.46
C LYS A 232 21.01 11.12 -25.82
N ASN A 233 21.07 12.45 -25.96
CA ASN A 233 22.27 13.16 -26.37
C ASN A 233 23.43 12.90 -25.41
N PHE A 234 23.15 12.89 -24.10
CA PHE A 234 24.14 12.55 -23.10
C PHE A 234 24.66 11.12 -23.27
N ILE A 235 23.79 10.12 -23.36
CA ILE A 235 24.22 8.71 -23.48
C ILE A 235 24.94 8.45 -24.80
N VAL A 236 24.42 8.99 -25.91
CA VAL A 236 25.05 8.91 -27.23
C VAL A 236 26.47 9.49 -27.19
N SER A 237 26.70 10.58 -26.46
CA SER A 237 28.04 11.15 -26.29
C SER A 237 29.04 10.20 -25.60
N ILE A 238 28.54 9.21 -24.85
CA ILE A 238 29.35 8.25 -24.08
C ILE A 238 29.56 6.94 -24.84
N ILE A 239 28.51 6.42 -25.49
CA ILE A 239 28.50 5.07 -26.08
C ILE A 239 28.52 5.03 -27.61
N SER A 240 28.42 6.18 -28.28
CA SER A 240 28.19 6.36 -29.73
C SER A 240 26.76 6.08 -30.20
N GLU A 241 26.35 6.72 -31.31
CA GLU A 241 25.00 6.59 -31.89
C GLU A 241 24.73 5.17 -32.41
N SER A 242 25.75 4.47 -32.92
CA SER A 242 25.60 3.09 -33.42
C SER A 242 25.24 2.12 -32.30
N THR A 243 25.95 2.19 -31.17
CA THR A 243 25.67 1.39 -29.96
C THR A 243 24.28 1.72 -29.41
N TRP A 244 23.91 3.01 -29.40
CA TRP A 244 22.59 3.44 -28.98
C TRP A 244 21.48 2.78 -29.81
N ALA A 245 21.58 2.83 -31.14
CA ALA A 245 20.59 2.24 -32.04
C ALA A 245 20.42 0.72 -31.81
N THR A 246 21.52 0.00 -31.60
CA THR A 246 21.50 -1.46 -31.36
C THR A 246 20.86 -1.80 -30.01
N HIS A 247 21.22 -1.11 -28.94
CA HIS A 247 20.77 -1.47 -27.58
C HIS A 247 19.42 -0.87 -27.17
N PHE A 248 19.05 0.30 -27.71
CA PHE A 248 17.84 1.01 -27.31
C PHE A 248 16.64 0.78 -28.24
N SER A 249 16.67 -0.30 -29.03
CA SER A 249 15.48 -0.81 -29.72
C SER A 249 14.46 -1.42 -28.75
N ASN A 250 14.90 -1.83 -27.55
CA ASN A 250 14.01 -2.35 -26.51
C ASN A 250 13.38 -1.21 -25.68
N ARG A 251 12.06 -1.03 -25.85
CA ARG A 251 11.25 -0.02 -25.16
C ARG A 251 11.21 -0.19 -23.64
N GLU A 252 11.32 -1.42 -23.14
CA GLU A 252 11.33 -1.69 -21.70
C GLU A 252 12.62 -1.21 -21.07
N ALA A 253 13.77 -1.44 -21.71
CA ALA A 253 15.07 -0.97 -21.24
C ALA A 253 15.12 0.57 -21.15
N ILE A 254 14.52 1.28 -22.12
CA ILE A 254 14.37 2.74 -22.07
C ILE A 254 13.57 3.17 -20.84
N CYS A 255 12.47 2.48 -20.56
CA CYS A 255 11.61 2.84 -19.43
C CYS A 255 12.32 2.63 -18.10
N THR A 256 12.99 1.49 -17.94
CA THR A 256 13.78 1.20 -16.73
C THR A 256 14.86 2.24 -16.52
N LEU A 257 15.62 2.59 -17.56
CA LEU A 257 16.64 3.64 -17.49
C LEU A 257 16.07 4.98 -17.02
N ILE A 258 14.93 5.42 -17.59
CA ILE A 258 14.30 6.69 -17.22
C ILE A 258 13.82 6.67 -15.77
N VAL A 259 13.27 5.54 -15.31
CA VAL A 259 12.81 5.36 -13.91
C VAL A 259 13.99 5.34 -12.94
N ASP A 260 15.09 4.67 -13.30
CA ASP A 260 16.30 4.59 -12.47
C ASP A 260 17.00 5.95 -12.33
N CYS A 261 16.96 6.79 -13.36
CA CYS A 261 17.42 8.18 -13.27
C CYS A 261 16.59 9.02 -12.29
N GLN A 262 15.31 8.69 -12.05
CA GLN A 262 14.44 9.42 -11.12
C GLN A 262 14.59 8.97 -9.67
N SER A 263 14.87 7.69 -9.42
CA SER A 263 15.04 7.14 -8.06
C SER A 263 16.29 7.67 -7.35
N SER A 264 17.25 8.21 -8.10
CA SER A 264 18.47 8.84 -7.60
C SER A 264 18.25 10.25 -7.02
N GLN A 265 17.01 10.74 -6.98
CA GLN A 265 16.64 12.07 -6.45
C GLN A 265 16.23 12.07 -4.96
N ILE A 266 16.33 10.93 -4.27
CA ILE A 266 16.08 10.78 -2.81
C ILE A 266 17.43 10.64 -2.11
#